data_AF-A0A554RXZ5-F1
#
_entry.id   AF-A0A554RXZ5-F1
#
_cell.length_a   1.000
_cell.length_b   1.000
_cell.length_c   1.000
_cell.angle_alpha   90.00
_cell.angle_beta   90.00
_cell.angle_gamma   90.00
#
_symmetry.space_group_name_H-M   'P 1'
#
loop_
_entity.id
_entity.type
_entity.pdbx_description
1 polymer ?
#
loop_
_entity_poly.entity_id
_entity_poly.type
_entity_poly.pdbx_seq_one_letter_code
_entity_poly.pdbx_strand_id
1 'polypeptide(L)' 'MAKLLVHTATVTLSLPFDIDADAEVAALRGAGIPVDALGNAESGYLFVRLANNRCDNIFRWFPNKKFSKP' A
#
# COMPACT_ATOMS: atom_id res chain seq x y z
N MET A 1 5.54 -1.76 -29.99
CA MET A 1 6.03 -2.21 -28.67
C MET A 1 4.99 -1.79 -27.64
N ALA A 2 4.03 -2.66 -27.34
CA ALA A 2 3.03 -2.35 -26.30
C ALA A 2 3.74 -2.43 -24.95
N LYS A 3 4.07 -1.28 -24.37
CA LYS A 3 4.54 -1.18 -22.99
C LYS A 3 3.37 -1.68 -22.15
N LEU A 4 3.39 -2.96 -21.78
CA LEU A 4 2.53 -3.52 -20.75
C LEU A 4 2.69 -2.57 -19.57
N LEU A 5 1.70 -1.71 -19.37
CA LEU A 5 1.51 -1.00 -18.12
C LEU A 5 1.10 -2.07 -17.13
N VAL A 6 2.07 -2.89 -16.73
CA VAL A 6 2.00 -3.59 -15.47
C VAL A 6 1.76 -2.48 -14.46
N HIS A 7 0.53 -2.39 -13.95
CA HIS A 7 0.27 -1.76 -12.67
C HIS A 7 1.03 -2.60 -11.64
N THR A 8 2.35 -2.44 -11.61
CA THR A 8 3.18 -2.99 -10.54
C THR A 8 2.95 -2.11 -9.33
N ALA A 9 2.68 -2.76 -8.20
CA ALA A 9 2.66 -2.07 -6.91
C ALA A 9 4.00 -1.35 -6.77
N THR A 10 3.95 -0.03 -6.56
CA THR A 10 5.16 0.78 -6.39
C THR A 10 5.83 0.46 -5.07
N VAL A 11 5.02 0.12 -4.05
CA VAL A 11 5.51 -0.32 -2.75
C VAL A 11 4.78 -1.61 -2.37
N THR A 12 5.53 -2.62 -1.95
CA THR A 12 5.00 -3.81 -1.29
C THR A 12 5.60 -3.88 0.09
N LEU A 13 4.77 -3.83 1.11
CA LEU A 13 5.15 -3.89 2.52
C LEU A 13 4.50 -5.11 3.17
N SER A 14 5.25 -5.84 3.98
CA SER A 14 4.77 -6.97 4.76
C SER A 14 4.88 -6.60 6.23
N LEU A 15 3.77 -6.62 6.95
CA LEU A 15 3.71 -6.27 8.37
C LEU A 15 3.20 -7.45 9.19
N PRO A 16 3.68 -7.64 10.43
CA PRO A 16 3.16 -8.68 11.31
C PRO A 16 1.65 -8.50 11.52
N PHE A 17 0.90 -9.60 11.59
CA PHE A 17 -0.54 -9.56 11.85
C PHE A 17 -0.90 -8.89 13.19
N ASP A 18 -0.04 -9.05 14.19
CA ASP A 18 -0.24 -8.58 15.57
C ASP A 18 0.30 -7.16 15.82
N ILE A 19 0.63 -6.41 14.76
CA ILE A 19 1.15 -5.04 14.89
C ILE A 19 0.04 -4.08 15.34
N ASP A 20 0.37 -3.15 16.25
CA ASP A 20 -0.54 -2.07 16.64
C ASP A 20 -0.97 -1.22 15.43
N ALA A 21 -2.22 -0.75 15.43
CA ALA A 21 -2.77 0.05 14.34
C ALA A 21 -1.97 1.34 14.08
N ASP A 22 -1.47 2.01 15.13
CA ASP A 22 -0.61 3.20 14.97
C ASP A 22 0.74 2.86 14.35
N ALA A 23 1.34 1.74 14.77
CA ALA A 23 2.59 1.23 14.21
C ALA A 23 2.43 0.76 12.75
N GLU A 24 1.26 0.21 12.39
CA GLU A 24 0.90 -0.10 11.00
C GLU A 24 0.91 1.16 10.14
N VAL A 25 0.18 2.20 10.55
CA VAL A 25 0.11 3.48 9.84
C VAL A 25 1.49 4.14 9.73
N ALA A 26 2.27 4.13 10.80
CA ALA A 26 3.64 4.64 10.81
C ALA A 26 4.54 3.87 9.83
N ALA A 27 4.42 2.55 9.77
CA ALA A 27 5.20 1.72 8.85
C ALA A 27 4.79 1.95 7.39
N LEU A 28 3.49 2.09 7.11
CA LEU A 28 2.97 2.42 5.78
C LEU A 28 3.49 3.79 5.30
N ARG A 29 3.43 4.82 6.15
CA ARG A 29 3.98 6.14 5.85
C ARG A 29 5.50 6.11 5.69
N GLY A 30 6.21 5.39 6.56
CA GLY A 30 7.65 5.17 6.47
C GLY A 30 8.07 4.48 5.18
N ALA A 31 7.22 3.61 4.64
CA ALA A 31 7.40 2.96 3.34
C ALA A 31 7.04 3.86 2.13
N GLY A 32 6.58 5.09 2.36
CA GLY A 32 6.20 6.04 1.31
C GLY A 32 4.78 5.82 0.76
N ILE A 33 3.91 5.13 1.50
CA ILE A 33 2.50 4.95 1.16
C ILE A 33 1.71 6.11 1.79
N PRO A 34 1.02 6.94 1.01
CA PRO A 34 0.22 8.04 1.53
C PRO A 34 -1.07 7.49 2.16
N VAL A 35 -1.03 7.27 3.47
CA VAL A 35 -2.16 6.83 4.29
C VAL A 35 -2.53 7.84 5.36
N ASP A 36 -3.83 7.98 5.60
CA ASP A 36 -4.43 8.81 6.63
C ASP A 36 -4.20 8.21 8.04
N ALA A 37 -4.56 8.94 9.09
CA ALA A 37 -4.45 8.49 10.48
C ALA A 37 -5.28 7.21 10.78
N LEU A 38 -6.28 6.89 9.97
CA LEU A 38 -7.05 5.64 10.07
C LEU A 38 -6.49 4.52 9.17
N GLY A 39 -5.36 4.73 8.48
CA GLY A 39 -4.75 3.74 7.58
C GLY A 39 -5.36 3.67 6.18
N ASN A 40 -6.27 4.60 5.85
CA ASN A 40 -6.86 4.66 4.51
C ASN A 40 -5.91 5.35 3.55
N ALA A 41 -5.80 4.84 2.32
CA ALA A 41 -5.02 5.52 1.29
C ALA A 41 -5.62 6.87 0.89
N GLU A 42 -4.83 7.93 0.99
CA GLU A 42 -5.28 9.28 0.65
C GLU A 42 -5.32 9.52 -0.86
N SER A 43 -4.50 8.84 -1.66
CA SER A 43 -4.43 9.08 -3.12
C SER A 43 -3.85 7.91 -3.91
N GLY A 44 -4.69 7.02 -4.45
CA GLY A 44 -4.22 5.81 -5.13
C GLY A 44 -5.09 4.63 -4.78
N TYR A 45 -4.53 3.44 -4.93
CA TYR A 45 -5.16 2.20 -4.51
C TYR A 45 -4.22 1.45 -3.58
N LEU A 46 -4.67 1.19 -2.36
CA LEU A 46 -3.97 0.36 -1.39
C LEU A 46 -4.68 -0.98 -1.31
N PHE A 47 -4.01 -2.01 -1.81
CA PHE A 47 -4.47 -3.37 -1.67
C PHE A 47 -3.93 -3.94 -0.36
N VAL A 48 -4.84 -4.36 0.52
CA VAL A 48 -4.50 -4.98 1.79
C VAL A 48 -4.92 -6.44 1.73
N ARG A 49 -3.96 -7.33 1.95
CA ARG A 49 -4.23 -8.74 2.20
C ARG A 49 -3.97 -9.00 3.67
N LEU A 50 -5.04 -9.02 4.45
CA LEU A 50 -4.99 -9.44 5.84
C LEU A 50 -4.69 -10.94 5.87
N ALA A 51 -3.67 -11.30 6.62
CA ALA A 51 -3.35 -12.69 6.85
C ALA A 51 -4.19 -13.24 8.00
N ASN A 52 -4.71 -14.46 7.84
CA ASN A 52 -5.38 -15.14 8.95
C ASN A 52 -4.35 -15.79 9.86
N ASN A 53 -4.20 -15.28 11.09
CA ASN A 53 -3.57 -15.86 12.30
C ASN A 53 -2.19 -16.56 12.17
N ARG A 54 -1.57 -16.62 10.98
CA ARG A 54 -0.34 -17.38 10.71
C ARG A 54 0.59 -16.72 9.68
N CYS A 55 0.18 -15.62 9.04
CA CYS A 55 1.01 -14.94 8.05
C CYS A 55 1.05 -13.43 8.35
N ASP A 56 1.96 -12.73 7.67
CA ASP A 56 2.06 -11.28 7.69
C ASP A 56 0.97 -10.63 6.82
N ASN A 57 0.47 -9.48 7.25
CA ASN A 57 -0.38 -8.60 6.46
C ASN A 57 0.43 -8.01 5.30
N ILE A 58 -0.06 -8.20 4.07
CA ILE A 58 0.62 -7.69 2.88
C ILE A 58 -0.11 -6.45 2.37
N PHE A 59 0.62 -5.35 2.32
CA PHE A 59 0.16 -4.07 1.81
C PHE A 59 0.82 -3.79 0.47
N ARG A 60 0.00 -3.49 -0.55
CA ARG A 60 0.47 -3.20 -1.90
C ARG A 60 -0.09 -1.87 -2.37
N TRP A 61 0.81 -0.93 -2.57
CA TRP A 61 0.47 0.41 -2.98
C TRP A 61 0.56 0.62 -4.48
N PHE A 62 -0.49 1.19 -5.06
CA PHE A 62 -0.57 1.57 -6.45
C PHE A 62 -0.85 3.08 -6.52
N PRO A 63 0.12 3.90 -6.93
CA PRO A 63 -0.12 5.33 -7.08
C PRO A 63 -1.16 5.55 -8.19
N ASN A 64 -2.16 6.39 -7.92
CA ASN A 64 -3.02 6.88 -8.98
C ASN A 64 -2.16 7.75 -9.89
N LYS A 65 -1.67 7.19 -11.00
CA LYS A 65 -1.08 8.01 -12.05
C LYS A 65 -2.22 8.85 -12.61
N LYS A 66 -2.41 10.05 -12.06
CA LYS A 66 -2.97 11.16 -12.83
C LYS A 66 -2.05 11.29 -14.04
N PHE A 67 -2.46 10.71 -15.16
CA PHE A 67 -1.98 11.12 -16.46
C PHE A 67 -2.40 12.58 -16.58
N SER A 68 -1.60 13.48 -16.03
CA SER A 68 -1.57 14.86 -16.48
C SER A 68 -1.12 14.78 -17.94
N LYS A 69 -2.03 15.13 -18.84
CA LYS A 69 -1.81 15.26 -20.26
C LYS A 69 -2.56 16.51 -20.72
N PRO A 70 -2.07 17.22 -21.75
CA PRO A 70 -0.70 17.46 -22.19
C PRO A 70 -0.20 18.87 -21.87
#